data_AF-A0A2N1R7I6-F1
#
_entry.id   AF-A0A2N1R7I6-F1
#
_cell.length_a   1.000
_cell.length_b   1.000
_cell.length_c   1.000
_cell.angle_alpha   90.00
_cell.angle_beta   90.00
_cell.angle_gamma   90.00
#
_symmetry.space_group_name_H-M   'P 1'
#
loop_
_entity.id
_entity.type
_entity.pdbx_description
1 polymer ?
#
loop_
_entity_poly.entity_id
_entity_poly.type
_entity_poly.pdbx_seq_one_letter_code
_entity_poly.pdbx_strand_id
1 'polypeptide(L)'
;MATTFASCSSREGWAVVLWPPKGSSISYGAIVPVHFKSNITKTYAVGVPGSKANEELELWRAEVYPSKSKAKAAAAAYGELLPLFGVATRDGLLL
;
A
#
# COMPACT_ATOMS: atom_id res chain seq x y z
N MET A 1 34.72 18.49 -10.20
CA MET A 1 34.30 17.69 -9.03
C MET A 1 32.79 17.61 -9.07
N ALA A 2 32.25 16.56 -9.68
CA ALA A 2 30.80 16.41 -9.86
C ALA A 2 30.19 15.88 -8.56
N THR A 3 29.52 16.74 -7.81
CA THR A 3 28.69 16.38 -6.66
C THR A 3 27.40 15.73 -7.18
N THR A 4 27.43 14.42 -7.37
CA THR A 4 26.20 13.63 -7.51
C THR A 4 25.48 13.65 -6.17
N PHE A 5 24.37 14.40 -6.09
CA PHE A 5 23.39 14.27 -5.03
C PHE A 5 22.72 12.89 -5.16
N ALA A 6 23.37 11.86 -4.62
CA ALA A 6 22.73 10.57 -4.37
C ALA A 6 21.73 10.77 -3.23
N SER A 7 20.52 11.20 -3.58
CA SER A 7 19.38 11.13 -2.67
C SER A 7 19.12 9.65 -2.40
N CYS A 8 19.59 9.13 -1.28
CA CYS A 8 19.25 7.81 -0.76
C CYS A 8 17.77 7.78 -0.36
N SER A 9 16.86 7.83 -1.33
CA SER A 9 15.49 7.38 -1.16
C SER A 9 15.46 5.88 -1.38
N SER A 10 16.12 5.11 -0.52
CA SER A 10 16.12 3.65 -0.60
C SER A 10 14.74 3.15 -0.22
N ARG A 11 13.89 3.06 -1.22
CA ARG A 11 12.55 2.51 -1.09
C ARG A 11 12.67 1.00 -1.03
N GLU A 12 12.26 0.40 0.07
CA GLU A 12 12.33 -1.05 0.28
C GLU A 12 11.50 -1.85 -0.72
N GLY A 13 10.39 -1.29 -1.20
CA GLY A 13 9.56 -1.97 -2.19
C GLY A 13 8.25 -1.27 -2.55
N TRP A 14 7.29 -2.07 -2.98
CA TRP A 14 5.95 -1.66 -3.35
C TRP A 14 4.96 -2.47 -2.53
N ALA A 15 3.89 -1.85 -2.04
CA ALA A 15 2.82 -2.58 -1.39
C ALA A 15 1.50 -2.39 -2.12
N VAL A 16 0.67 -3.42 -2.11
CA VAL A 16 -0.75 -3.34 -2.43
C VAL A 16 -1.51 -3.21 -1.12
N VAL A 17 -2.29 -2.14 -0.97
CA VAL A 17 -3.06 -1.88 0.24
C VAL A 17 -4.38 -2.63 0.16
N LEU A 18 -4.52 -3.63 1.03
CA LEU A 18 -5.71 -4.47 1.12
C LEU A 18 -6.77 -3.82 2.01
N TRP A 19 -6.35 -3.20 3.12
CA TRP A 19 -7.26 -2.68 4.14
C TRP A 19 -6.84 -1.30 4.69
N PRO A 20 -7.18 -0.19 4.00
CA PRO A 20 -6.83 1.14 4.46
C PRO A 20 -7.50 1.46 5.82
N PRO A 21 -6.82 2.19 6.72
CA PRO A 21 -7.41 2.61 7.98
C PRO A 21 -8.50 3.68 7.73
N LYS A 22 -9.44 3.80 8.67
CA LYS A 22 -10.52 4.78 8.58
C LYS A 22 -9.92 6.20 8.57
N GLY A 23 -10.26 6.98 7.54
CA GLY A 23 -9.72 8.33 7.36
C GLY A 23 -8.40 8.41 6.58
N SER A 24 -7.88 7.27 6.11
CA SER A 24 -6.74 7.25 5.20
C SER A 24 -7.10 7.86 3.85
N SER A 25 -6.12 8.50 3.22
CA SER A 25 -6.20 8.95 1.83
C SER A 25 -5.88 7.84 0.82
N ILE A 26 -5.48 6.67 1.31
CA ILE A 26 -5.13 5.50 0.51
C ILE A 26 -6.39 4.66 0.25
N SER A 27 -6.64 4.34 -1.02
CA SER A 27 -7.77 3.51 -1.42
C SER A 27 -7.47 2.02 -1.32
N TYR A 28 -8.52 1.19 -1.27
CA TYR A 28 -8.41 -0.26 -1.45
C TYR A 28 -7.74 -0.58 -2.79
N GLY A 29 -6.83 -1.56 -2.80
CA GLY A 29 -6.05 -1.96 -3.96
C GLY A 29 -4.99 -0.95 -4.41
N ALA A 30 -4.79 0.15 -3.67
CA ALA A 30 -3.79 1.15 -4.04
C ALA A 30 -2.38 0.56 -3.99
N ILE A 31 -1.56 0.97 -4.96
CA ILE A 31 -0.15 0.55 -5.06
C ILE A 31 0.73 1.67 -4.52
N VAL A 32 1.36 1.43 -3.37
CA VAL A 32 2.12 2.45 -2.61
C VAL A 32 3.61 2.13 -2.49
N PRO A 33 4.50 3.14 -2.38
CA PRO A 33 5.86 2.95 -1.89
C PRO A 33 5.94 2.49 -0.46
N VAL A 34 6.72 1.45 -0.21
CA VAL A 34 7.19 1.08 1.12
C VAL A 34 8.56 1.72 1.32
N HIS A 35 8.64 2.63 2.28
CA HIS A 35 9.89 3.29 2.64
C HIS A 35 10.69 2.43 3.61
N PHE A 36 10.06 1.97 4.69
CA PHE A 36 10.67 0.99 5.57
C PHE A 36 9.65 0.15 6.34
N LYS A 37 10.08 -1.02 6.80
CA LYS A 37 9.34 -1.86 7.76
C LYS A 37 9.84 -1.64 9.18
N SER A 38 8.94 -1.21 10.07
CA SER A 38 9.21 -1.15 11.50
C SER A 38 8.99 -2.52 12.15
N ASN A 39 10.06 -3.12 12.65
CA ASN A 39 9.97 -4.38 13.40
C ASN A 39 9.49 -4.19 14.86
N ILE A 40 9.55 -2.96 15.38
CA ILE A 40 9.12 -2.59 16.74
C ILE A 40 7.60 -2.42 16.76
N THR A 41 7.08 -1.48 15.99
CA THR A 41 5.64 -1.15 15.93
C THR A 41 4.85 -2.11 15.04
N LYS A 42 5.52 -3.01 14.29
CA LYS A 42 4.88 -3.90 13.30
C LYS A 42 4.03 -3.09 12.31
N THR A 43 4.64 -2.04 11.76
CA THR A 43 4.04 -1.18 10.73
C THR A 43 4.97 -1.02 9.53
N TYR A 44 4.39 -0.73 8.37
CA TYR A 44 5.05 -0.25 7.17
C TYR A 44 4.87 1.26 7.09
N ALA A 45 5.96 2.00 6.91
CA ALA A 45 5.88 3.39 6.50
C ALA A 45 5.68 3.44 4.99
N VAL A 46 4.48 3.83 4.55
CA VAL A 46 4.13 3.91 3.14
C VAL A 46 3.92 5.35 2.70
N GLY A 47 4.28 5.67 1.46
CA GLY A 47 3.97 6.98 0.88
C GLY A 47 2.57 7.02 0.30
N VAL A 48 1.86 8.12 0.55
CA VAL A 48 0.51 8.35 0.03
C VAL A 48 0.57 8.69 -1.47
N PRO A 49 -0.17 7.99 -2.35
CA PRO A 49 -0.24 8.33 -3.77
C PRO A 49 -0.72 9.77 -3.99
N GLY A 50 0.05 10.56 -4.74
CA GLY A 50 -0.29 11.96 -5.04
C GLY A 50 0.08 12.97 -3.94
N SER A 51 0.61 12.52 -2.81
CA SER A 51 1.15 13.38 -1.74
C SER A 51 2.61 13.03 -1.45
N LYS A 52 3.31 13.94 -0.77
CA LYS A 52 4.62 13.65 -0.15
C LYS A 52 4.49 13.15 1.29
N ALA A 53 3.26 12.98 1.78
CA ALA A 53 2.98 12.45 3.10
C ALA A 53 3.30 10.95 3.17
N ASN A 54 3.78 10.52 4.33
CA ASN A 54 3.92 9.12 4.70
C ASN A 54 2.85 8.77 5.72
N GLU A 55 2.31 7.57 5.61
CA GLU A 55 1.33 7.00 6.51
C GLU A 55 1.84 5.65 7.02
N GLU A 56 1.59 5.35 8.29
CA GLU A 56 1.92 4.04 8.85
C GLU A 56 0.76 3.07 8.67
N LEU A 57 1.05 1.92 8.06
CA LEU A 57 0.10 0.83 7.88
C LEU A 57 0.54 -0.40 8.66
N GLU A 58 -0.38 -1.04 9.37
CA GLU A 58 -0.11 -2.32 10.03
C GLU A 58 0.27 -3.40 9.00
N LEU A 59 1.14 -4.35 9.39
CA LEU A 59 1.68 -5.33 8.43
C LEU A 59 0.61 -6.16 7.71
N TRP A 60 -0.50 -6.46 8.37
CA TRP A 60 -1.58 -7.29 7.81
C TRP A 60 -2.45 -6.54 6.79
N ARG A 61 -2.39 -5.21 6.76
CA ARG A 61 -3.21 -4.36 5.89
C ARG A 61 -2.66 -4.24 4.48
N ALA A 62 -1.41 -4.65 4.27
CA ALA A 62 -0.70 -4.42 3.03
C ALA A 62 0.18 -5.62 2.66
N GLU A 63 0.18 -5.99 1.39
CA GLU A 63 1.05 -7.04 0.87
C GLU A 63 2.22 -6.41 0.10
N VAL A 64 3.44 -6.80 0.44
CA VAL A 64 4.66 -6.18 -0.08
C VAL A 64 5.28 -7.01 -1.20
N TYR A 65 5.71 -6.32 -2.25
CA TYR A 65 6.34 -6.85 -3.43
C TYR A 65 7.66 -6.11 -3.73
N PRO A 66 8.66 -6.81 -4.27
CA PRO A 66 9.95 -6.21 -4.56
C PRO A 66 9.91 -5.22 -5.74
N SER A 67 8.91 -5.29 -6.62
CA SER A 67 8.81 -4.42 -7.80
C SER A 67 7.39 -3.92 -8.05
N LYS A 68 7.29 -2.74 -8.69
CA LYS A 68 6.01 -2.15 -9.08
C LYS A 68 5.19 -3.07 -9.97
N SER A 69 5.87 -3.76 -10.89
CA SER A 69 5.23 -4.65 -11.85
C SER A 69 4.53 -5.81 -11.15
N LYS A 70 5.21 -6.43 -10.17
CA LYS A 70 4.61 -7.51 -9.36
C LYS A 70 3.43 -7.01 -8.53
N ALA A 71 3.55 -5.85 -7.90
CA ALA A 71 2.44 -5.23 -7.17
C ALA A 71 1.23 -4.93 -8.09
N LYS A 72 1.48 -4.47 -9.33
CA LYS A 72 0.41 -4.27 -10.32
C LYS A 72 -0.26 -5.58 -10.73
N ALA A 73 0.51 -6.63 -10.97
CA ALA A 73 -0.04 -7.94 -11.32
C ALA A 73 -0.92 -8.49 -10.19
N ALA A 74 -0.47 -8.39 -8.95
CA ALA A 74 -1.25 -8.78 -7.78
C ALA A 74 -2.53 -7.92 -7.63
N ALA A 75 -2.42 -6.60 -7.73
CA ALA A 75 -3.58 -5.70 -7.70
C ALA A 75 -4.60 -6.03 -8.80
N ALA A 76 -4.14 -6.39 -10.00
CA ALA A 76 -5.02 -6.81 -11.09
C ALA A 76 -5.71 -8.14 -10.80
N ALA A 77 -5.03 -9.10 -10.17
CA ALA A 77 -5.64 -10.38 -9.75
C ALA A 77 -6.77 -10.16 -8.72
N TYR A 78 -6.63 -9.18 -7.82
CA TYR A 78 -7.74 -8.78 -6.94
C TYR A 78 -8.90 -8.11 -7.67
N GLY A 79 -8.67 -7.56 -8.87
CA GLY A 79 -9.69 -6.97 -9.71
C GLY A 79 -10.82 -7.94 -10.05
N GLU A 80 -10.51 -9.22 -10.28
CA GLU A 80 -11.49 -10.28 -10.53
C GLU A 80 -12.37 -10.57 -9.31
N LEU A 81 -11.86 -10.28 -8.10
CA LEU A 81 -12.55 -10.47 -6.83
C LEU A 81 -13.37 -9.24 -6.41
N LEU A 82 -13.33 -8.13 -7.17
CA LEU A 82 -14.11 -6.91 -6.87
C LEU A 82 -15.61 -7.16 -6.66
N PRO A 83 -16.29 -8.02 -7.45
CA PRO A 83 -17.70 -8.32 -7.21
C PRO A 83 -17.93 -9.00 -5.85
N LEU A 84 -17.05 -9.91 -5.44
CA LEU A 84 -17.11 -10.59 -4.14
C LEU A 84 -16.84 -9.62 -2.99
N PHE A 85 -15.88 -8.72 -3.18
CA PHE A 85 -15.63 -7.63 -2.24
C PHE A 85 -16.87 -6.74 -2.06
N GLY A 86 -17.55 -6.41 -3.17
CA GLY A 86 -18.80 -5.65 -3.17
C GLY A 86 -19.90 -6.31 -2.34
N VAL A 87 -20.06 -7.64 -2.47
CA VAL A 87 -21.00 -8.41 -1.65
C VAL A 87 -20.62 -8.38 -0.17
N ALA A 88 -19.35 -8.59 0.16
CA ALA A 88 -18.86 -8.54 1.55
C ALA A 88 -19.05 -7.16 2.20
N THR A 89 -18.86 -6.08 1.46
CA THR A 89 -19.18 -4.72 1.95
C THR A 89 -20.68 -4.49 2.12
N ARG A 90 -21.53 -5.19 1.34
CA ARG A 90 -22.99 -5.07 1.46
C ARG A 90 -23.54 -5.80 2.68
N ASP A 91 -22.96 -6.93 3.07
CA ASP A 91 -23.42 -7.70 4.24
C ASP A 91 -23.16 -7.00 5.60
N GLY A 92 -22.42 -5.89 5.60
CA GLY A 92 -22.34 -4.96 6.74
C GLY A 92 -23.35 -3.80 6.70
N LEU A 93 -24.15 -3.70 5.64
CA LEU A 93 -25.21 -2.71 5.49
C LEU A 93 -26.48 -3.28 6.13
N LEU A 94 -26.82 -2.84 7.34
CA LEU A 94 -28.19 -3.01 7.85
C LEU A 94 -29.11 -2.30 6.86
N LEU A 95 -29.92 -3.07 6.11
CA LEU A 95 -31.06 -2.54 5.35
C LEU A 95 -32.09 -1.94 6.29
#